data_AF-A0A3D0NSR1-F1
#
_entry.id   AF-A0A3D0NSR1-F1
#
_cell.length_a   1.000
_cell.length_b   1.000
_cell.length_c   1.000
_cell.angle_alpha   90.00
_cell.angle_beta   90.00
_cell.angle_gamma   90.00
#
_symmetry.space_group_name_H-M   'P 1'
#
loop_
_entity.id
_entity.type
_entity.pdbx_description
1 polymer ?
#
loop_
_entity_poly.entity_id
_entity_poly.type
_entity_poly.pdbx_seq_one_letter_code
_entity_poly.pdbx_strand_id
1 'polypeptide(L)'
;MKRTSVLLCLLTAALLTAVPVLTGCDQVKDAAHNAKNAVTSLADKFTNFELEQEADALNNIVKNFQNGILNGTINSTTKGNSVTAVLPKPDATAAERTAALQTLTLFSALEEQGVTSRYPEEKMSDFVSSNGTIKYKGNLDPKEEVGLPLTYMTTIAAILNLS
;
A
#
# COMPACT_ATOMS: atom_id res chain seq x y z
N MET A 1 -2.91 -5.84 -15.35
CA MET A 1 -3.44 -6.99 -14.59
C MET A 1 -3.51 -8.30 -15.41
N LYS A 2 -2.47 -8.66 -16.20
CA LYS A 2 -2.45 -9.92 -16.99
C LYS A 2 -1.32 -10.90 -16.59
N ARG A 3 -0.42 -10.51 -15.69
CA ARG A 3 0.78 -11.29 -15.35
C ARG A 3 0.56 -12.29 -14.22
N THR A 4 -0.30 -11.97 -13.26
CA THR A 4 -0.65 -12.86 -12.13
C THR A 4 -1.37 -14.13 -12.58
N SER A 5 -2.28 -14.06 -13.55
CA SER A 5 -2.97 -15.26 -14.07
C SER A 5 -2.03 -16.24 -14.79
N VAL A 6 -1.00 -15.75 -15.48
CA VAL A 6 -0.08 -16.63 -16.24
C VAL A 6 0.84 -17.39 -15.29
N LEU A 7 1.31 -16.76 -14.21
CA LEU A 7 2.18 -17.41 -13.23
C LEU A 7 1.41 -18.46 -12.40
N LEU A 8 0.16 -18.18 -12.03
CA LEU A 8 -0.71 -19.12 -11.32
C LEU A 8 -1.07 -20.34 -12.20
N CYS A 9 -1.28 -20.14 -13.50
CA CYS A 9 -1.46 -21.24 -14.47
C CYS A 9 -0.20 -22.09 -14.66
N LEU A 10 1.00 -21.48 -14.66
CA LEU A 10 2.26 -22.22 -14.78
C LEU A 10 2.57 -23.05 -13.52
N LEU A 11 2.24 -22.52 -12.33
CA LEU A 11 2.44 -23.23 -11.07
C LEU A 11 1.48 -24.41 -10.88
N THR A 12 0.22 -24.26 -11.31
CA THR A 12 -0.75 -25.37 -11.29
C THR A 12 -0.38 -26.48 -12.27
N ALA A 13 0.16 -26.14 -13.45
CA ALA A 13 0.66 -27.11 -14.41
C ALA A 13 1.89 -27.89 -13.89
N ALA A 14 2.83 -27.21 -13.21
CA ALA A 14 4.02 -27.84 -12.65
C ALA A 14 3.70 -28.84 -11.52
N LEU A 15 2.73 -28.51 -10.64
CA LEU A 15 2.29 -29.44 -9.59
C LEU A 15 1.59 -30.69 -10.14
N LEU A 16 0.85 -30.57 -11.25
CA LEU A 16 0.18 -31.72 -11.87
C LEU A 16 1.17 -32.74 -12.46
N THR A 17 2.33 -32.29 -12.93
CA THR A 17 3.36 -33.17 -13.52
C THR A 17 4.24 -33.88 -12.49
N ALA A 18 4.18 -33.46 -11.22
CA ALA A 18 5.04 -33.98 -10.16
C ALA A 18 4.39 -35.11 -9.33
N VAL A 19 3.16 -35.54 -9.65
CA VAL A 19 2.49 -36.65 -8.96
C VAL A 19 3.15 -37.96 -9.42
N PRO A 20 3.96 -38.64 -8.59
CA PRO A 20 4.45 -39.97 -8.91
C PRO A 20 3.26 -40.92 -9.00
N VAL A 21 3.45 -42.08 -9.62
CA VAL A 21 2.46 -43.16 -9.72
C VAL A 21 1.98 -43.57 -8.31
N LEU A 22 0.95 -42.90 -7.80
CA LEU A 22 0.32 -43.17 -6.51
C LEU A 22 -0.66 -44.32 -6.73
N THR A 23 -0.29 -45.50 -6.25
CA THR A 23 -1.02 -46.76 -6.47
C THR A 23 -2.23 -46.94 -5.54
N GLY A 24 -2.56 -45.95 -4.71
CA GLY A 24 -3.71 -45.97 -3.79
C GLY A 24 -4.53 -44.68 -3.86
N CYS A 25 -5.86 -44.83 -3.96
CA CYS A 25 -6.82 -43.71 -4.09
C CYS A 25 -6.71 -42.69 -2.94
N ASP A 26 -6.35 -43.13 -1.74
CA ASP A 26 -6.21 -42.25 -0.57
C ASP A 26 -4.92 -41.41 -0.61
N GLN A 27 -3.81 -41.99 -1.10
CA GLN A 27 -2.57 -41.23 -1.27
C GLN A 27 -2.71 -40.13 -2.34
N VAL A 28 -3.50 -40.36 -3.39
CA VAL A 28 -3.83 -39.35 -4.41
C VAL A 28 -4.63 -38.21 -3.79
N LYS A 29 -5.60 -38.49 -2.90
CA LYS A 29 -6.40 -37.46 -2.23
C LYS A 29 -5.55 -36.61 -1.29
N ASP A 30 -4.68 -37.22 -0.50
CA ASP A 30 -3.79 -36.50 0.42
C ASP A 30 -2.79 -35.62 -0.34
N ALA A 31 -2.20 -36.15 -1.42
CA ALA A 31 -1.31 -35.38 -2.29
C ALA A 31 -2.05 -34.20 -2.94
N ALA A 32 -3.28 -34.41 -3.43
CA ALA A 32 -4.10 -33.35 -4.01
C ALA A 32 -4.50 -32.29 -2.98
N HIS A 33 -4.84 -32.69 -1.76
CA HIS A 33 -5.17 -31.78 -0.65
C HIS A 33 -3.96 -30.93 -0.26
N ASN A 34 -2.79 -31.56 -0.08
CA ASN A 34 -1.55 -30.87 0.26
C ASN A 34 -1.10 -29.90 -0.86
N ALA A 35 -1.21 -30.33 -2.12
CA ALA A 35 -0.96 -29.48 -3.28
C ALA A 35 -1.87 -28.25 -3.30
N LYS A 36 -3.17 -28.42 -3.06
CA LYS A 36 -4.13 -27.33 -2.97
C LYS A 36 -3.76 -26.34 -1.87
N ASN A 37 -3.44 -26.82 -0.67
CA ASN A 37 -3.06 -25.97 0.46
C ASN A 37 -1.78 -25.19 0.17
N ALA A 38 -0.78 -25.82 -0.46
CA ALA A 38 0.45 -25.14 -0.87
C ALA A 38 0.21 -24.05 -1.92
N VAL A 39 -0.64 -24.30 -2.90
CA VAL A 39 -1.01 -23.30 -3.92
C VAL A 39 -1.75 -22.12 -3.30
N THR A 40 -2.71 -22.38 -2.40
CA THR A 40 -3.41 -21.30 -1.67
C THR A 40 -2.43 -20.46 -0.85
N SER A 41 -1.57 -21.12 -0.04
CA SER A 41 -0.58 -20.41 0.78
C SER A 41 0.39 -19.56 -0.07
N LEU A 42 0.77 -20.04 -1.24
CA LEU A 42 1.62 -19.28 -2.16
C LEU A 42 0.87 -18.09 -2.76
N ALA A 43 -0.39 -18.26 -3.16
CA ALA A 43 -1.22 -17.18 -3.67
C ALA A 43 -1.42 -16.07 -2.62
N ASP A 44 -1.62 -16.44 -1.36
CA ASP A 44 -1.72 -15.49 -0.25
C ASP A 44 -0.41 -14.71 -0.08
N LYS A 45 0.74 -15.41 -0.08
CA LYS A 45 2.06 -14.77 -0.01
C LYS A 45 2.32 -13.78 -1.15
N PHE A 46 1.94 -14.13 -2.38
CA PHE A 46 2.07 -13.22 -3.52
C PHE A 46 1.18 -11.98 -3.37
N THR A 47 -0.07 -12.16 -2.93
CA THR A 47 -1.00 -11.06 -2.71
C THR A 47 -0.45 -10.11 -1.64
N ASN A 48 0.06 -10.64 -0.55
CA ASN A 48 0.65 -9.83 0.51
C ASN A 48 1.90 -9.06 0.03
N PHE A 49 2.76 -9.68 -0.79
CA PHE A 49 3.92 -9.01 -1.39
C PHE A 49 3.54 -7.86 -2.33
N GLU A 50 2.45 -8.00 -3.10
CA GLU A 50 1.93 -6.89 -3.93
C GLU A 50 1.45 -5.73 -3.04
N LEU A 51 0.76 -6.03 -1.94
CA LEU A 51 0.24 -5.02 -1.01
C LEU A 51 1.36 -4.34 -0.20
N GLU A 52 2.43 -5.05 0.15
CA GLU A 52 3.63 -4.45 0.75
C GLU A 52 4.29 -3.44 -0.20
N GLN A 53 4.44 -3.77 -1.48
CA GLN A 53 4.96 -2.82 -2.47
C GLN A 53 4.05 -1.59 -2.62
N GLU A 54 2.74 -1.76 -2.51
CA GLU A 54 1.80 -0.63 -2.51
C GLU A 54 1.97 0.23 -1.24
N ALA A 55 2.24 -0.37 -0.08
CA ALA A 55 2.55 0.38 1.15
C ALA A 55 3.84 1.22 0.97
N ASP A 56 4.87 0.66 0.35
CA ASP A 56 6.11 1.38 0.01
C ASP A 56 5.87 2.53 -0.98
N ALA A 57 5.02 2.31 -1.99
CA ALA A 57 4.62 3.35 -2.92
C ALA A 57 3.88 4.49 -2.21
N LEU A 58 2.93 4.18 -1.31
CA LEU A 58 2.23 5.17 -0.49
C LEU A 58 3.21 5.95 0.42
N ASN A 59 4.17 5.27 1.05
CA ASN A 59 5.23 5.91 1.83
C ASN A 59 5.98 6.96 1.00
N ASN A 60 6.39 6.60 -0.21
CA ASN A 60 7.12 7.49 -1.10
C ASN A 60 6.26 8.68 -1.53
N ILE A 61 4.98 8.47 -1.84
CA ILE A 61 4.03 9.55 -2.17
C ILE A 61 3.95 10.56 -1.03
N VAL A 62 3.69 10.08 0.20
CA VAL A 62 3.56 10.93 1.39
C VAL A 62 4.85 11.71 1.67
N LYS A 63 6.01 11.05 1.61
CA LYS A 63 7.31 11.70 1.85
C LYS A 63 7.67 12.71 0.77
N ASN A 64 7.42 12.40 -0.50
CA ASN A 64 7.67 13.33 -1.60
C ASN A 64 6.76 14.55 -1.51
N PHE A 65 5.49 14.34 -1.17
CA PHE A 65 4.55 15.43 -0.96
C PHE A 65 4.99 16.32 0.22
N GLN A 66 5.34 15.73 1.36
CA GLN A 66 5.88 16.46 2.51
C GLN A 66 7.11 17.28 2.14
N ASN A 67 8.09 16.66 1.48
CA ASN A 67 9.32 17.35 1.06
C ASN A 67 9.02 18.50 0.09
N GLY A 68 8.09 18.28 -0.85
CA GLY A 68 7.67 19.30 -1.79
C GLY A 68 6.98 20.48 -1.11
N ILE A 69 6.16 20.22 -0.08
CA ILE A 69 5.60 21.27 0.76
C ILE A 69 6.72 22.02 1.47
N LEU A 70 7.59 21.33 2.21
CA LEU A 70 8.63 21.95 3.06
C LEU A 70 9.65 22.78 2.27
N ASN A 71 10.01 22.35 1.06
CA ASN A 71 10.93 23.07 0.19
C ASN A 71 10.25 24.14 -0.68
N GLY A 72 8.91 24.22 -0.65
CA GLY A 72 8.12 25.20 -1.39
C GLY A 72 7.88 24.89 -2.87
N THR A 73 8.27 23.70 -3.37
CA THR A 73 7.98 23.27 -4.75
C THR A 73 6.50 22.91 -4.94
N ILE A 74 5.84 22.47 -3.86
CA ILE A 74 4.39 22.31 -3.77
C ILE A 74 3.84 23.47 -2.92
N ASN A 75 3.04 24.33 -3.53
CA ASN A 75 2.48 25.53 -2.92
C ASN A 75 1.17 25.91 -3.64
N SER A 76 0.51 26.99 -3.21
CA SER A 76 -0.81 27.41 -3.72
C SER A 76 -0.83 27.83 -5.20
N THR A 77 0.34 27.93 -5.86
CA THR A 77 0.45 28.21 -7.29
C THR A 77 0.86 27.00 -8.12
N THR A 78 1.20 25.89 -7.45
CA THR A 78 1.53 24.62 -8.11
C THR A 78 0.31 24.19 -8.92
N LYS A 79 0.47 24.13 -10.24
CA LYS A 79 -0.55 23.62 -11.18
C LYS A 79 -0.58 22.09 -11.16
N GLY A 80 -0.58 21.51 -9.96
CA GLY A 80 -0.73 20.08 -9.78
C GLY A 80 -2.14 19.63 -10.19
N ASN A 81 -2.36 18.32 -10.13
CA ASN A 81 -3.67 17.74 -10.39
C ASN A 81 -4.63 18.16 -9.26
N SER A 82 -5.43 19.20 -9.51
CA SER A 82 -6.60 19.63 -8.73
C SER A 82 -6.53 19.41 -7.21
N VAL A 83 -5.42 19.76 -6.55
CA VAL A 83 -5.33 19.61 -5.09
C VAL A 83 -6.39 20.50 -4.46
N THR A 84 -7.41 19.87 -3.89
CA THR A 84 -8.53 20.58 -3.26
C THR A 84 -8.16 21.21 -1.92
N ALA A 85 -7.01 20.84 -1.37
CA ALA A 85 -6.51 21.33 -0.10
C ALA A 85 -5.90 22.75 -0.20
N VAL A 86 -5.95 23.47 0.93
CA VAL A 86 -5.32 24.78 1.06
C VAL A 86 -3.81 24.60 1.22
N LEU A 87 -3.09 24.69 0.11
CA LEU A 87 -1.63 24.66 0.07
C LEU A 87 -1.02 25.97 0.63
N PRO A 88 0.21 25.92 1.19
CA PRO A 88 0.89 27.14 1.64
C PRO A 88 1.18 28.08 0.47
N LYS A 89 1.23 29.39 0.74
CA LYS A 89 1.61 30.38 -0.27
C LYS A 89 3.06 30.16 -0.75
N PRO A 90 3.43 30.61 -1.96
CA PRO A 90 4.80 30.45 -2.47
C PRO A 90 5.88 31.10 -1.58
N ASP A 91 5.53 32.20 -0.92
CA ASP A 91 6.38 32.98 -0.02
C ASP A 91 6.24 32.61 1.46
N ALA A 92 5.49 31.54 1.77
CA ALA A 92 5.32 31.08 3.13
C ALA A 92 6.67 30.79 3.81
N THR A 93 6.76 31.07 5.09
CA THR A 93 7.90 30.74 5.93
C THR A 93 8.01 29.22 6.12
N ALA A 94 9.17 28.74 6.56
CA ALA A 94 9.35 27.33 6.91
C ALA A 94 8.36 26.87 8.01
N ALA A 95 8.08 27.73 8.99
CA ALA A 95 7.13 27.43 10.06
C ALA A 95 5.70 27.29 9.53
N GLU A 96 5.25 28.18 8.64
CA GLU A 96 3.93 28.10 8.00
C GLU A 96 3.79 26.85 7.13
N ARG A 97 4.84 26.46 6.39
CA ARG A 97 4.85 25.22 5.62
C ARG A 97 4.73 23.98 6.52
N THR A 98 5.45 23.95 7.64
CA THR A 98 5.32 22.87 8.63
C THR A 98 3.92 22.84 9.25
N ALA A 99 3.34 24.00 9.55
CA ALA A 99 1.97 24.08 10.07
C ALA A 99 0.93 23.57 9.04
N ALA A 100 1.15 23.81 7.74
CA ALA A 100 0.28 23.28 6.69
C ALA A 100 0.26 21.74 6.66
N LEU A 101 1.38 21.05 6.97
CA LEU A 101 1.41 19.59 7.02
C LEU A 101 0.48 18.98 8.08
N GLN A 102 0.07 19.76 9.09
CA GLN A 102 -0.87 19.34 10.12
C GLN A 102 -2.31 19.23 9.59
N THR A 103 -2.63 19.94 8.51
CA THR A 103 -3.98 19.96 7.92
C THR A 103 -4.06 19.23 6.58
N LEU A 104 -2.94 19.09 5.88
CA LEU A 104 -2.87 18.34 4.63
C LEU A 104 -3.05 16.84 4.88
N THR A 105 -3.77 16.18 3.96
CA THR A 105 -4.20 14.80 4.13
C THR A 105 -3.56 13.86 3.11
N LEU A 106 -3.67 12.55 3.35
CA LEU A 106 -3.28 11.52 2.38
C LEU A 106 -3.96 11.75 1.01
N PHE A 107 -5.24 12.12 1.00
CA PHE A 107 -5.94 12.43 -0.24
C PHE A 107 -5.27 13.57 -1.00
N SER A 108 -4.81 14.61 -0.31
CA SER A 108 -4.10 15.74 -0.94
C SER A 108 -2.81 15.29 -1.64
N ALA A 109 -2.07 14.37 -1.01
CA ALA A 109 -0.86 13.80 -1.59
C ALA A 109 -1.15 12.90 -2.82
N LEU A 110 -2.25 12.13 -2.77
CA LEU A 110 -2.69 11.27 -3.88
C LEU A 110 -3.22 12.09 -5.06
N GLU A 111 -3.98 13.17 -4.77
CA GLU A 111 -4.44 14.14 -5.77
C GLU A 111 -3.26 14.76 -6.47
N GLU A 112 -2.28 15.30 -5.74
CA GLU A 112 -1.10 15.96 -6.32
C GLU A 112 -0.36 15.04 -7.30
N GLN A 113 -0.19 13.76 -6.95
CA GLN A 113 0.46 12.76 -7.81
C GLN A 113 -0.43 12.24 -8.95
N GLY A 114 -1.72 12.55 -8.97
CA GLY A 114 -2.67 12.10 -10.00
C GLY A 114 -2.98 10.61 -9.92
N VAL A 115 -2.93 10.02 -8.72
CA VAL A 115 -3.06 8.56 -8.51
C VAL A 115 -4.26 8.15 -7.67
N THR A 116 -5.21 9.06 -7.43
CA THR A 116 -6.44 8.78 -6.65
C THR A 116 -7.20 7.55 -7.15
N SER A 117 -7.28 7.35 -8.47
CA SER A 117 -7.95 6.16 -9.05
C SER A 117 -7.23 4.83 -8.78
N ARG A 118 -5.92 4.85 -8.52
CA ARG A 118 -5.15 3.66 -8.15
C ARG A 118 -5.39 3.26 -6.68
N TYR A 119 -5.58 4.27 -5.84
CA TYR A 119 -5.74 4.17 -4.40
C TYR A 119 -7.12 4.67 -3.96
N PRO A 120 -8.22 4.00 -4.37
CA PRO A 120 -9.55 4.38 -3.93
C PRO A 120 -9.68 4.19 -2.41
N GLU A 121 -10.60 4.91 -1.78
CA GLU A 121 -10.69 5.03 -0.32
C GLU A 121 -10.85 3.68 0.38
N GLU A 122 -11.61 2.75 -0.21
CA GLU A 122 -11.81 1.41 0.34
C GLU A 122 -10.49 0.62 0.50
N LYS A 123 -9.51 0.84 -0.39
CA LYS A 123 -8.19 0.20 -0.27
C LYS A 123 -7.35 0.77 0.86
N MET A 124 -7.64 1.99 1.34
CA MET A 124 -6.86 2.58 2.44
C MET A 124 -7.03 1.78 3.74
N SER A 125 -8.15 1.07 3.87
CA SER A 125 -8.43 0.20 5.01
C SER A 125 -7.47 -0.98 5.12
N ASP A 126 -6.73 -1.33 4.07
CA ASP A 126 -5.71 -2.38 4.08
C ASP A 126 -4.38 -1.91 4.72
N PHE A 127 -4.23 -0.60 4.96
CA PHE A 127 -2.98 0.01 5.41
C PHE A 127 -3.10 0.66 6.79
N VAL A 128 -1.99 0.72 7.49
CA VAL A 128 -1.81 1.49 8.74
C VAL A 128 -0.54 2.31 8.66
N SER A 129 -0.48 3.43 9.40
CA SER A 129 0.79 4.04 9.77
C SER A 129 1.25 3.55 11.13
N SER A 130 2.52 3.16 11.23
CA SER A 130 3.19 2.85 12.49
C SER A 130 4.59 3.47 12.47
N ASN A 131 4.89 4.29 13.48
CA ASN A 131 6.19 4.95 13.62
C ASN A 131 6.64 5.72 12.37
N GLY A 132 5.73 6.48 11.75
CA GLY A 132 6.04 7.30 10.57
C GLY A 132 6.14 6.53 9.26
N THR A 133 5.76 5.25 9.24
CA THR A 133 5.85 4.37 8.07
C THR A 133 4.52 3.67 7.82
N ILE A 134 4.04 3.73 6.58
CA ILE A 134 2.87 3.02 6.10
C ILE A 134 3.22 1.53 5.92
N LYS A 135 2.37 0.65 6.42
CA LYS A 135 2.50 -0.81 6.31
C LYS A 135 1.16 -1.42 5.86
N TYR A 136 1.24 -2.56 5.19
CA TYR A 136 0.08 -3.40 4.91
C TYR A 136 -0.32 -4.22 6.15
N LYS A 137 -1.61 -4.25 6.50
CA LYS A 137 -2.14 -4.91 7.71
C LYS A 137 -1.96 -6.43 7.69
N GLY A 138 -2.19 -7.08 6.55
CA GLY A 138 -2.26 -8.55 6.48
C GLY A 138 -0.95 -9.29 6.76
N ASN A 139 0.18 -8.57 6.87
CA ASN A 139 1.48 -9.13 7.24
C ASN A 139 1.99 -8.63 8.61
N LEU A 140 1.20 -7.84 9.34
CA LEU A 140 1.58 -7.47 10.70
C LEU A 140 1.43 -8.67 11.62
N ASP A 141 2.40 -8.88 12.52
CA ASP A 141 2.16 -9.71 13.69
C ASP A 141 0.89 -9.15 14.38
N PRO A 142 -0.07 -9.98 14.82
CA PRO A 142 -1.23 -9.52 15.58
C PRO A 142 -0.87 -8.65 16.80
N LYS A 143 0.37 -8.72 17.28
CA LYS A 143 0.93 -7.86 18.33
C LYS A 143 1.49 -6.52 17.83
N GLU A 144 1.72 -6.38 16.53
CA GLU A 144 2.20 -5.19 15.82
C GLU A 144 1.07 -4.38 15.15
N GLU A 145 -0.19 -4.82 15.20
CA GLU A 145 -1.38 -4.12 14.65
C GLU A 145 -1.72 -2.77 15.32
N VAL A 146 -0.80 -2.19 16.10
CA VAL A 146 -1.03 -0.95 16.89
C VAL A 146 -0.87 0.33 16.06
N GLY A 147 -1.06 0.25 14.74
CA GLY A 147 -0.91 1.39 13.83
C GLY A 147 -2.18 2.22 13.70
N LEU A 148 -2.02 3.48 13.28
CA LEU A 148 -3.11 4.36 12.89
C LEU A 148 -3.72 3.87 11.56
N PRO A 149 -5.01 3.46 11.51
CA PRO A 149 -5.65 3.10 10.25
C PRO A 149 -5.63 4.28 9.26
N LEU A 150 -5.30 3.98 8.01
CA LEU A 150 -5.29 5.01 6.98
C LEU A 150 -6.67 5.22 6.39
N THR A 151 -6.99 6.49 6.17
CA THR A 151 -8.15 7.00 5.45
C THR A 151 -7.69 8.16 4.57
N TYR A 152 -8.52 8.61 3.65
CA TYR A 152 -8.25 9.82 2.88
C TYR A 152 -8.06 11.07 3.75
N MET A 153 -8.70 11.10 4.92
CA MET A 153 -8.64 12.23 5.86
C MET A 153 -7.49 12.13 6.86
N THR A 154 -6.73 11.02 6.87
CA THR A 154 -5.57 10.90 7.75
C THR A 154 -4.52 11.94 7.33
N THR A 155 -4.10 12.77 8.29
CA THR A 155 -3.19 13.89 8.01
C THR A 155 -1.77 13.39 7.75
N ILE A 156 -1.03 14.13 6.92
CA ILE A 156 0.37 13.82 6.61
C ILE A 156 1.21 13.85 7.89
N ALA A 157 0.98 14.81 8.79
CA ALA A 157 1.63 14.85 10.09
C ALA A 157 1.36 13.60 10.94
N ALA A 158 0.12 13.10 11.00
CA ALA A 158 -0.20 11.89 11.74
C ALA A 158 0.44 10.64 11.11
N ILE A 159 0.45 10.53 9.78
CA ILE A 159 1.09 9.42 9.06
C ILE A 159 2.59 9.39 9.36
N LEU A 160 3.25 10.54 9.36
CA LEU A 160 4.69 10.65 9.52
C LEU A 160 5.15 10.79 10.97
N ASN A 161 4.20 10.75 11.93
CA ASN A 161 4.46 10.93 13.36
C ASN A 161 5.22 12.26 13.65
N LEU A 162 4.75 13.35 13.05
CA LEU A 162 5.31 14.69 13.24
C LEU A 162 4.59 15.38 14.41
N SER A 163 5.34 15.67 15.48
CA SER A 163 4.89 16.43 16.65
C SER A 163 4.96 17.94 16.44
#